data_AF-W4FBV0-F1
#
_entry.id   AF-W4FBV0-F1
#
_cell.length_a   1.000
_cell.length_b   1.000
_cell.length_c   1.000
_cell.angle_alpha   90.00
_cell.angle_beta   90.00
_cell.angle_gamma   90.00
#
_symmetry.space_group_name_H-M   'P 1'
#
loop_
_entity.id
_entity.type
_entity.pdbx_description
1 polymer ?
#
loop_
_entity_poly.entity_id
_entity_poly.type
_entity_poly.pdbx_seq_one_letter_code
_entity_poly.pdbx_strand_id
1 'polypeptide(L)'
;MEVVLEADGPALDQVDLDGDLPQGFVPYDMSDVGEFSWHSILKATMDEDTCVAWCMKVGHLPNAATCPKCDLAMSFAFKSKPWRCRRAACTGGGSVERGMRFASWFKGSKIPMAKLVRLIFAWASRKPVGIVIAEEEIARESGVDWYQYCHDLCSAEMLCAPMLTY
;
A
#
# COMPACT_ATOMS: atom_id res chain seq x y z
N MET A 1 -41.82 22.97 -2.30
CA MET A 1 -40.89 22.35 -3.27
C MET A 1 -40.12 21.30 -2.49
N GLU A 2 -40.73 20.12 -2.35
CA GLU A 2 -40.10 18.97 -1.70
C GLU A 2 -39.09 18.37 -2.66
N VAL A 3 -37.85 18.21 -2.20
CA VAL A 3 -36.84 17.43 -2.90
C VAL A 3 -37.05 15.99 -2.44
N VAL A 4 -37.67 15.19 -3.29
CA VAL A 4 -37.73 13.73 -3.11
C VAL A 4 -36.32 13.21 -3.34
N LEU A 5 -35.66 12.76 -2.26
CA LEU A 5 -34.44 11.96 -2.35
C LEU A 5 -34.89 10.54 -2.73
N GLU A 6 -34.78 10.19 -4.01
CA GLU A 6 -34.93 8.80 -4.42
C GLU A 6 -33.76 7.97 -3.88
N ALA A 7 -34.11 6.76 -3.49
CA ALA A 7 -33.47 5.95 -2.47
C ALA A 7 -32.20 5.23 -2.94
N ASP A 8 -31.38 4.90 -1.93
CA ASP A 8 -30.60 3.66 -1.79
C ASP A 8 -30.36 2.89 -3.10
N GLY A 9 -29.19 3.14 -3.69
CA GLY A 9 -28.59 2.15 -4.59
C GLY A 9 -28.42 0.82 -3.85
N PRO A 10 -28.49 -0.32 -4.56
CA PRO A 10 -28.39 -1.63 -3.93
C PRO A 10 -27.10 -1.74 -3.12
N ALA A 11 -27.18 -2.44 -1.99
CA ALA A 11 -25.99 -2.81 -1.25
C ALA A 11 -25.03 -3.58 -2.19
N LEU A 12 -23.72 -3.36 -2.01
CA LEU A 12 -22.68 -3.90 -2.91
C LEU A 12 -22.68 -5.44 -3.02
N ASP A 13 -23.42 -6.13 -2.15
CA ASP A 13 -23.61 -7.58 -2.14
C ASP A 13 -24.74 -8.08 -3.06
N GLN A 14 -25.53 -7.16 -3.67
CA GLN A 14 -26.62 -7.49 -4.59
C GLN A 14 -26.30 -7.18 -6.06
N VAL A 15 -25.05 -6.82 -6.38
CA VAL A 15 -24.62 -6.63 -7.77
C VAL A 15 -24.39 -8.01 -8.38
N ASP A 16 -25.25 -8.39 -9.30
CA ASP A 16 -25.12 -9.61 -10.08
C ASP A 16 -23.85 -9.51 -10.96
N LEU A 17 -22.78 -10.21 -10.55
CA LEU A 17 -21.50 -10.24 -11.26
C LEU A 17 -21.55 -11.09 -12.55
N ASP A 18 -22.69 -11.71 -12.85
CA ASP A 18 -22.89 -12.55 -14.03
C ASP A 18 -23.28 -11.74 -15.29
N GLY A 19 -23.36 -10.41 -15.20
CA GLY A 19 -23.36 -9.55 -16.39
C GLY A 19 -22.01 -9.62 -17.11
N ASP A 20 -22.01 -9.73 -18.44
CA ASP A 20 -20.81 -9.89 -19.27
C ASP A 20 -19.71 -8.88 -18.90
N LEU A 21 -18.77 -9.32 -18.06
CA LEU A 21 -17.61 -8.52 -17.69
C LEU A 21 -16.87 -8.16 -18.98
N PRO A 22 -16.54 -6.88 -19.22
CA PRO A 22 -15.89 -6.49 -20.45
C PRO A 22 -14.60 -7.26 -20.66
N GLN A 23 -14.35 -7.67 -21.91
CA GLN A 23 -13.19 -8.50 -22.27
C GLN A 23 -11.90 -7.88 -21.73
N GLY A 24 -11.21 -8.63 -20.86
CA GLY A 24 -9.95 -8.21 -20.23
C GLY A 24 -10.09 -7.64 -18.82
N PHE A 25 -11.29 -7.53 -18.26
CA PHE A 25 -11.45 -7.23 -16.83
C PHE A 25 -11.01 -8.42 -16.00
N VAL A 26 -9.97 -8.20 -15.18
CA VAL A 26 -9.55 -9.14 -14.14
C VAL A 26 -9.98 -8.53 -12.81
N PRO A 27 -10.99 -9.10 -12.13
CA PRO A 27 -11.36 -8.65 -10.79
C PRO A 27 -10.16 -8.67 -9.86
N TYR A 28 -10.07 -7.70 -8.96
CA TYR A 28 -9.07 -7.76 -7.89
C TYR A 28 -9.30 -9.03 -7.07
N ASP A 29 -8.23 -9.76 -6.78
CA ASP A 29 -8.28 -10.85 -5.81
C ASP A 29 -8.50 -10.25 -4.42
N MET A 30 -9.70 -10.44 -3.87
CA MET A 30 -10.08 -9.97 -2.54
C MET A 30 -10.08 -11.11 -1.50
N SER A 31 -9.56 -12.29 -1.85
CA SER A 31 -9.60 -13.47 -0.97
C SER A 31 -8.84 -13.28 0.34
N ASP A 32 -7.82 -12.42 0.34
CA ASP A 32 -6.97 -12.11 1.49
C ASP A 32 -7.42 -10.87 2.28
N VAL A 33 -8.49 -10.17 1.86
CA VAL A 33 -8.92 -8.92 2.50
C VAL A 33 -9.23 -9.10 3.99
N GLY A 34 -9.75 -10.27 4.37
CA GLY A 34 -10.04 -10.63 5.75
C GLY A 34 -8.78 -10.75 6.64
N GLU A 35 -7.60 -10.91 6.04
CA GLU A 35 -6.33 -10.92 6.77
C GLU A 35 -5.94 -9.52 7.28
N PHE A 36 -6.50 -8.45 6.72
CA PHE A 36 -6.22 -7.05 7.07
C PHE A 36 -7.17 -6.52 8.16
N SER A 37 -7.35 -7.28 9.24
CA SER A 37 -8.11 -6.84 10.41
C SER A 37 -7.34 -5.84 11.29
N TRP A 38 -8.04 -5.09 12.15
CA TRP A 38 -7.42 -4.24 13.16
C TRP A 38 -6.38 -4.99 14.01
N HIS A 39 -6.69 -6.22 14.44
CA HIS A 39 -5.76 -7.05 15.21
C HIS A 39 -4.51 -7.44 14.41
N SER A 40 -4.69 -7.78 13.13
CA SER A 40 -3.57 -8.09 12.23
C SER A 40 -2.65 -6.88 12.06
N ILE A 41 -3.23 -5.70 11.83
CA ILE A 41 -2.48 -4.45 11.67
C ILE A 41 -1.74 -4.09 12.96
N LEU A 42 -2.39 -4.16 14.12
CA LEU A 42 -1.71 -3.90 15.40
C LEU A 42 -0.54 -4.86 15.64
N LYS A 43 -0.74 -6.16 15.37
CA LYS A 43 0.31 -7.17 15.50
C LYS A 43 1.47 -6.90 14.54
N ALA A 44 1.17 -6.62 13.27
CA ALA A 44 2.17 -6.36 12.24
C ALA A 44 2.96 -5.07 12.53
N THR A 45 2.33 -4.07 13.12
CA THR A 45 2.93 -2.74 13.32
C THR A 45 3.54 -2.55 14.71
N MET A 46 3.59 -3.58 15.56
CA MET A 46 4.12 -3.50 16.93
C MET A 46 5.49 -2.81 17.00
N ASP A 47 6.37 -3.13 16.06
CA ASP A 47 7.65 -2.47 15.85
C ASP A 47 7.96 -2.37 14.35
N GLU A 48 8.95 -1.56 14.02
CA GLU A 48 9.27 -1.24 12.62
C GLU A 48 9.83 -2.45 11.86
N ASP A 49 10.60 -3.34 12.49
CA ASP A 49 11.21 -4.48 11.79
C ASP A 49 10.18 -5.58 11.51
N THR A 50 9.31 -5.85 12.48
CA THR A 50 8.14 -6.73 12.29
C THR A 50 7.23 -6.19 11.18
N CYS A 51 7.00 -4.87 11.15
CA CYS A 51 6.18 -4.23 10.11
C CYS A 51 6.80 -4.39 8.73
N VAL A 52 8.10 -4.15 8.59
CA VAL A 52 8.83 -4.32 7.33
C VAL A 52 8.75 -5.76 6.84
N ALA A 53 8.99 -6.74 7.71
CA ALA A 53 8.90 -8.15 7.37
C ALA A 53 7.48 -8.54 6.93
N TRP A 54 6.47 -8.05 7.64
CA TRP A 54 5.06 -8.28 7.27
C TRP A 54 4.74 -7.64 5.92
N CYS A 55 5.14 -6.39 5.68
CA CYS A 55 4.92 -5.69 4.40
C CYS A 55 5.61 -6.40 3.22
N MET A 56 6.77 -7.02 3.43
CA MET A 56 7.41 -7.86 2.40
C MET A 56 6.63 -9.15 2.13
N LYS A 57 6.08 -9.77 3.18
CA LYS A 57 5.26 -10.99 3.08
C LYS A 57 3.99 -10.75 2.27
N VAL A 58 3.28 -9.65 2.55
CA VAL A 58 2.01 -9.30 1.87
C VAL A 58 2.20 -8.51 0.57
N GLY A 59 3.43 -8.35 0.10
CA GLY A 59 3.72 -7.73 -1.20
C GLY A 59 3.67 -6.20 -1.24
N HIS A 60 3.43 -5.51 -0.13
CA HIS A 60 3.49 -4.04 -0.09
C HIS A 60 4.93 -3.48 -0.20
N LEU A 61 5.94 -4.30 0.14
CA LEU A 61 7.35 -4.02 -0.10
C LEU A 61 7.94 -5.12 -0.98
N PRO A 62 8.96 -4.81 -1.80
CA PRO A 62 9.69 -5.84 -2.52
C PRO A 62 10.26 -6.87 -1.53
N ASN A 63 10.03 -8.15 -1.78
CA ASN A 63 10.62 -9.26 -1.02
C ASN A 63 11.92 -9.78 -1.67
N ALA A 64 12.27 -9.25 -2.84
CA ALA A 64 13.49 -9.54 -3.57
C ALA A 64 13.95 -8.30 -4.35
N ALA A 65 15.26 -8.23 -4.66
CA ALA A 65 15.82 -7.17 -5.49
C ALA A 65 17.00 -7.69 -6.31
N THR A 66 17.17 -7.15 -7.52
CA THR A 66 18.31 -7.42 -8.40
C THR A 66 19.28 -6.23 -8.46
N CYS A 67 20.56 -6.56 -8.55
CA CYS A 67 21.61 -5.55 -8.67
C CYS A 67 21.55 -4.89 -10.05
N PRO A 68 21.46 -3.56 -10.17
CA PRO A 68 21.41 -2.88 -11.47
C PRO A 68 22.71 -3.04 -12.29
N LYS A 69 23.81 -3.50 -11.69
CA LYS A 69 25.10 -3.67 -12.38
C LYS A 69 25.35 -5.08 -12.90
N CYS A 70 24.90 -6.12 -12.18
CA CYS A 70 25.17 -7.51 -12.55
C CYS A 70 23.93 -8.37 -12.68
N ASP A 71 22.75 -7.79 -12.48
CA ASP A 71 21.43 -8.42 -12.54
C ASP A 71 21.20 -9.60 -11.56
N LEU A 72 22.19 -9.91 -10.72
CA LEU A 72 22.08 -10.95 -9.72
C LEU A 72 21.35 -10.46 -8.45
N ALA A 73 20.74 -11.40 -7.73
CA ALA A 73 20.02 -11.15 -6.48
C ALA A 73 20.87 -10.40 -5.44
N MET A 74 20.23 -9.47 -4.73
CA MET A 74 20.76 -8.68 -3.62
C MET A 74 20.30 -9.26 -2.28
N SER A 75 20.99 -8.94 -1.19
CA SER A 75 20.57 -9.29 0.17
C SER A 75 19.97 -8.09 0.90
N PHE A 76 18.89 -8.31 1.65
CA PHE A 76 18.28 -7.29 2.48
C PHE A 76 18.94 -7.23 3.86
N ALA A 77 19.25 -6.03 4.34
CA ALA A 77 19.84 -5.84 5.66
C ALA A 77 18.82 -5.22 6.64
N PHE A 78 18.08 -6.04 7.38
CA PHE A 78 17.01 -5.59 8.29
C PHE A 78 17.42 -4.42 9.22
N LYS A 79 18.64 -4.45 9.76
CA LYS A 79 19.13 -3.38 10.65
C LYS A 79 19.25 -2.00 9.99
N SER A 80 19.70 -1.95 8.73
CA SER A 80 19.91 -0.68 8.02
C SER A 80 18.81 -0.37 7.01
N LYS A 81 18.03 -1.38 6.62
CA LYS A 81 16.93 -1.37 5.65
C LYS A 81 17.28 -1.14 4.16
N PRO A 82 18.53 -1.21 3.65
CA PRO A 82 18.78 -1.28 2.21
C PRO A 82 18.94 -2.72 1.72
N TRP A 83 18.67 -2.90 0.43
CA TRP A 83 19.16 -4.01 -0.37
C TRP A 83 20.61 -3.74 -0.77
N ARG A 84 21.50 -4.72 -0.59
CA ARG A 84 22.93 -4.58 -0.88
C ARG A 84 23.43 -5.65 -1.83
N CYS A 85 24.22 -5.26 -2.82
CA CYS A 85 25.06 -6.18 -3.58
C CYS A 85 26.49 -6.11 -3.02
N ARG A 86 27.03 -7.26 -2.58
CA ARG A 86 28.36 -7.35 -1.96
C ARG A 86 29.44 -7.92 -2.88
N ARG A 87 29.13 -8.13 -4.16
CA ARG A 87 30.03 -8.76 -5.13
C ARG A 87 31.15 -7.78 -5.51
N ALA A 88 32.40 -8.23 -5.47
CA ALA A 88 33.59 -7.41 -5.73
C ALA A 88 33.52 -6.67 -7.09
N ALA A 89 33.03 -7.35 -8.13
CA ALA A 89 32.86 -6.78 -9.47
C ALA A 89 31.86 -5.60 -9.52
N CYS A 90 30.88 -5.57 -8.62
CA CYS A 90 29.90 -4.49 -8.53
C CYS A 90 30.35 -3.35 -7.62
N THR A 91 31.16 -3.68 -6.60
CA THR A 91 31.54 -2.72 -5.60
C THR A 91 32.57 -1.74 -6.14
N GLY A 92 33.64 -2.18 -6.80
CA GLY A 92 34.56 -1.27 -7.53
C GLY A 92 34.96 0.01 -6.75
N GLY A 93 35.04 -0.05 -5.41
CA GLY A 93 35.28 1.11 -4.52
C GLY A 93 34.07 1.64 -3.72
N GLY A 94 32.83 1.17 -3.95
CA GLY A 94 31.63 1.57 -3.20
C GLY A 94 30.57 0.46 -3.09
N SER A 95 29.57 0.60 -2.21
CA SER A 95 28.46 -0.35 -2.11
C SER A 95 27.33 -0.03 -3.10
N VAL A 96 26.86 -1.03 -3.86
CA VAL A 96 25.63 -0.87 -4.65
C VAL A 96 24.45 -1.17 -3.73
N GLU A 97 23.61 -0.15 -3.53
CA GLU A 97 22.48 -0.20 -2.61
C GLU A 97 21.18 0.20 -3.31
N ARG A 98 20.06 -0.41 -2.90
CA ARG A 98 18.72 0.11 -3.17
C ARG A 98 18.00 0.30 -1.84
N GLY A 99 17.22 1.37 -1.72
CA GLY A 99 16.39 1.58 -0.53
C GLY A 99 15.34 0.49 -0.37
N MET A 100 14.87 0.26 0.86
CA MET A 100 13.81 -0.71 1.18
C MET A 100 12.58 -0.62 0.25
N ARG A 101 12.19 0.61 -0.10
CA ARG A 101 10.95 0.97 -0.79
C ARG A 101 11.13 1.19 -2.31
N PHE A 102 12.24 0.73 -2.89
CA PHE A 102 12.70 1.19 -4.22
C PHE A 102 11.72 0.93 -5.38
N ALA A 103 10.84 -0.05 -5.22
CA ALA A 103 9.83 -0.45 -6.20
C ALA A 103 8.49 -0.72 -5.51
N SER A 104 8.09 0.15 -4.58
CA SER A 104 6.77 0.11 -3.97
C SER A 104 6.11 1.48 -4.02
N TRP A 105 4.79 1.51 -3.82
CA TRP A 105 4.01 2.73 -3.65
C TRP A 105 4.49 3.62 -2.48
N PHE A 106 5.30 3.08 -1.56
CA PHE A 106 5.93 3.85 -0.48
C PHE A 106 7.22 4.59 -0.88
N LYS A 107 7.65 4.48 -2.13
CA LYS A 107 8.90 5.09 -2.60
C LYS A 107 8.94 6.58 -2.31
N GLY A 108 10.05 7.05 -1.73
CA GLY A 108 10.27 8.46 -1.42
C GLY A 108 9.72 8.93 -0.07
N SER A 109 8.82 8.17 0.56
CA SER A 109 8.34 8.52 1.90
C SER A 109 9.40 8.31 2.97
N LYS A 110 9.42 9.23 3.93
CA LYS A 110 10.29 9.20 5.13
C LYS A 110 9.54 8.80 6.40
N ILE A 111 8.22 8.65 6.33
CA ILE A 111 7.41 8.21 7.47
C ILE A 111 7.77 6.74 7.77
N PRO A 112 7.95 6.34 9.04
CA PRO A 112 8.13 4.93 9.42
C PRO A 112 7.03 4.02 8.85
N MET A 113 7.38 2.80 8.46
CA MET A 113 6.46 1.81 7.90
C MET A 113 5.30 1.50 8.84
N ALA A 114 5.56 1.33 10.15
CA ALA A 114 4.49 1.07 11.12
C ALA A 114 3.42 2.16 11.11
N LYS A 115 3.86 3.43 11.12
CA LYS A 115 2.97 4.60 11.04
C LYS A 115 2.23 4.68 9.70
N LEU A 116 2.93 4.41 8.59
CA LEU A 116 2.31 4.39 7.25
C LEU A 116 1.20 3.36 7.13
N VAL A 117 1.47 2.11 7.55
CA VAL A 117 0.49 1.02 7.47
C VAL A 117 -0.76 1.35 8.29
N ARG A 118 -0.59 1.89 9.51
CA ARG A 118 -1.74 2.32 10.32
C ARG A 118 -2.48 3.49 9.72
N LEU A 119 -1.78 4.47 9.15
CA LEU A 119 -2.40 5.61 8.48
C LEU A 119 -3.28 5.15 7.31
N ILE A 120 -2.77 4.25 6.47
CA ILE A 120 -3.52 3.69 5.33
C ILE A 120 -4.71 2.88 5.79
N PHE A 121 -4.52 2.02 6.80
CA PHE A 121 -5.61 1.24 7.38
C PHE A 121 -6.69 2.17 7.97
N ALA A 122 -6.30 3.24 8.63
CA ALA A 122 -7.22 4.22 9.19
C ALA A 122 -7.97 5.00 8.10
N TRP A 123 -7.32 5.36 7.00
CA TRP A 123 -7.96 5.95 5.83
C TRP A 123 -9.01 5.01 5.22
N ALA A 124 -8.64 3.75 4.99
CA ALA A 124 -9.54 2.72 4.49
C ALA A 124 -10.74 2.50 5.44
N SER A 125 -10.49 2.60 6.75
CA SER A 125 -11.51 2.56 7.81
C SER A 125 -12.28 3.88 7.99
N ARG A 126 -12.12 4.85 7.08
CA ARG A 126 -12.82 6.14 7.07
C ARG A 126 -12.58 7.01 8.31
N LYS A 127 -11.47 6.79 9.04
CA LYS A 127 -11.09 7.65 10.17
C LYS A 127 -10.69 9.04 9.68
N PRO A 128 -11.11 10.13 10.36
CA PRO A 128 -10.70 11.48 10.01
C PRO A 128 -9.19 11.70 10.16
N VAL A 129 -8.57 12.29 9.13
CA VAL A 129 -7.12 12.55 9.06
C VAL A 129 -6.56 13.28 10.27
N GLY A 130 -7.31 14.25 10.83
CA GLY A 130 -6.89 15.01 12.00
C GLY A 130 -6.72 14.16 13.26
N ILE A 131 -7.55 13.12 13.43
CA ILE A 131 -7.46 12.19 14.55
C ILE A 131 -6.23 11.30 14.38
N VAL A 132 -6.03 10.74 13.18
CA VAL A 132 -4.92 9.83 12.89
C VAL A 132 -3.56 10.52 12.97
N ILE A 133 -3.47 11.77 12.49
CA ILE A 133 -2.27 12.60 12.63
C ILE A 133 -1.88 12.76 14.10
N ALA A 134 -2.86 12.97 14.98
CA ALA A 134 -2.63 13.11 16.41
C ALA A 134 -2.27 11.76 17.06
N GLU A 135 -3.00 10.68 16.75
CA GLU A 135 -2.75 9.33 17.29
C GLU A 135 -1.37 8.79 16.90
N GLU A 136 -0.97 8.96 15.64
CA GLU A 136 0.30 8.43 15.12
C GLU A 136 1.44 9.44 15.18
N GLU A 137 1.22 10.65 15.70
CA GLU A 137 2.21 11.73 15.78
C GLU A 137 2.93 11.95 14.44
N ILE A 138 2.14 12.11 13.37
CA ILE A 138 2.64 12.38 12.01
C ILE A 138 2.59 13.88 11.77
N ALA A 139 3.53 14.42 10.98
CA ALA A 139 3.45 15.82 10.58
C ALA A 139 2.15 16.07 9.80
N ARG A 140 1.47 17.19 10.07
CA ARG A 140 0.14 17.48 9.50
C ARG A 140 0.14 17.37 7.97
N GLU A 141 1.10 18.02 7.33
CA GLU A 141 1.28 18.03 5.87
C GLU A 141 1.41 16.62 5.33
N SER A 142 2.36 15.84 5.87
CA SER A 142 2.56 14.44 5.52
C SER A 142 1.29 13.59 5.67
N GLY A 143 0.52 13.78 6.74
CA GLY A 143 -0.73 13.06 6.94
C GLY A 143 -1.77 13.38 5.86
N VAL A 144 -1.99 14.67 5.59
CA VAL A 144 -2.92 15.13 4.55
C VAL A 144 -2.49 14.63 3.17
N ASP A 145 -1.21 14.74 2.83
CA ASP A 145 -0.66 14.29 1.55
C ASP A 145 -0.92 12.79 1.32
N TRP A 146 -0.75 11.96 2.36
CA TRP A 146 -1.03 10.53 2.26
C TRP A 146 -2.51 10.21 2.09
N TYR A 147 -3.39 10.91 2.81
CA TYR A 147 -4.83 10.78 2.64
C TYR A 147 -5.29 11.16 1.22
N GLN A 148 -4.75 12.26 0.68
CA GLN A 148 -5.01 12.69 -0.69
C GLN A 148 -4.44 11.68 -1.70
N TYR A 149 -3.22 11.19 -1.48
CA TYR A 149 -2.60 10.19 -2.34
C TYR A 149 -3.43 8.90 -2.42
N CYS A 150 -3.95 8.41 -1.29
CA CYS A 150 -4.86 7.27 -1.29
C CYS A 150 -6.15 7.54 -2.08
N HIS A 151 -6.73 8.74 -1.94
CA HIS A 151 -7.90 9.16 -2.71
C HIS A 151 -7.61 9.20 -4.22
N ASP A 152 -6.48 9.78 -4.62
CA ASP A 152 -6.09 9.91 -6.03
C ASP A 152 -5.79 8.54 -6.65
N LEU A 153 -5.13 7.65 -5.91
CA LEU A 153 -4.87 6.28 -6.34
C LEU A 153 -6.19 5.54 -6.59
N CYS A 154 -7.11 5.53 -5.63
CA CYS A 154 -8.40 4.87 -5.82
C CYS A 154 -9.24 5.52 -6.91
N SER A 155 -9.20 6.85 -7.06
CA SER A 155 -9.90 7.54 -8.14
C SER A 155 -9.35 7.15 -9.51
N ALA A 156 -8.02 7.05 -9.66
CA ALA A 156 -7.38 6.61 -10.89
C ALA A 156 -7.75 5.16 -11.24
N GLU A 157 -7.76 4.25 -10.24
CA GLU A 157 -8.18 2.87 -10.45
C GLU A 157 -9.66 2.78 -10.86
N MET A 158 -10.55 3.57 -10.24
CA MET A 158 -11.97 3.64 -10.62
C MET A 158 -12.20 4.15 -12.04
N LEU A 159 -11.31 5.01 -12.56
CA LEU A 159 -11.37 5.47 -13.96
C LEU A 159 -10.83 4.43 -14.96
N CYS A 160 -9.95 3.53 -14.51
CA CYS A 160 -9.46 2.41 -15.30
C CYS A 160 -10.41 1.21 -15.25
N ALA A 161 -11.22 1.11 -14.21
CA ALA A 161 -12.25 0.09 -14.10
C ALA A 161 -13.31 0.34 -15.18
N PRO A 162 -13.70 -0.70 -15.94
CA PRO A 162 -14.82 -0.59 -16.85
C PRO A 162 -16.05 -0.18 -16.05
N MET A 163 -16.67 0.93 -16.43
CA MET A 163 -17.96 1.32 -15.89
C MET A 163 -18.92 0.17 -16.17
N LEU A 164 -19.34 -0.55 -15.13
CA LEU A 164 -20.45 -1.48 -15.23
C LEU A 164 -21.65 -0.64 -15.68
N THR A 165 -22.02 -0.78 -16.95
CA THR A 165 -23.20 -0.14 -17.50
C THR A 165 -24.40 -0.95 -17.00
N TYR A 166 -25.14 -0.38 -16.06
CA TYR A 166 -26.43 -0.88 -15.58
C TYR A 166 -27.50 -0.77 -16.67
#